data_AF-A0A7W7YB55-F1
#
_entry.id   AF-A0A7W7YB55-F1
#
_cell.length_a   1.000
_cell.length_b   1.000
_cell.length_c   1.000
_cell.angle_alpha   90.00
_cell.angle_beta   90.00
_cell.angle_gamma   90.00
#
_symmetry.space_group_name_H-M   'P 1'
#
loop_
_entity.id
_entity.type
_entity.pdbx_description
1 polymer ?
#
loop_
_entity_poly.entity_id
_entity_poly.type
_entity_poly.pdbx_seq_one_letter_code
_entity_poly.pdbx_strand_id
1 'polypeptide(L)'
;MHAPVAAPITRSDTHSMADLPDDPALRARMQRLRIREEDLEEDFIRGSGAGGQKINKTSSTVVLRHVPSGLEVRCQRERSQSQNRLIARQELCDRLEAAFKTAQMEIQNDREKVRRQTRARPRGLKRRFVAGKRHRAGIKEGRGKVSGEE
;
A
#
# COMPACT_ATOMS: atom_id res chain seq x y z
N MET A 1 -26.73 -8.36 -36.71
CA MET A 1 -25.48 -7.76 -36.21
C MET A 1 -24.91 -8.70 -35.15
N HIS A 2 -23.98 -9.58 -35.51
CA HIS A 2 -23.34 -10.49 -34.56
C HIS A 2 -22.03 -9.85 -34.12
N ALA A 3 -21.93 -9.49 -32.84
CA ALA A 3 -20.68 -9.05 -32.22
C ALA A 3 -19.73 -10.26 -32.11
N PRO A 4 -18.45 -10.14 -32.47
CA PRO A 4 -17.50 -11.19 -32.20
C PRO A 4 -17.22 -11.24 -30.69
N VAL A 5 -17.64 -12.33 -30.05
CA VAL A 5 -17.28 -12.67 -28.67
C VAL A 5 -15.77 -12.94 -28.65
N ALA A 6 -15.04 -12.13 -27.88
CA ALA A 6 -13.61 -12.31 -27.67
C ALA A 6 -13.34 -13.72 -27.13
N ALA A 7 -12.54 -14.50 -27.87
CA ALA A 7 -12.09 -15.82 -27.44
C ALA A 7 -11.24 -15.70 -26.16
N PRO A 8 -11.37 -16.63 -25.20
CA PRO A 8 -10.44 -16.69 -24.09
C PRO A 8 -9.05 -17.01 -24.64
N ILE A 9 -8.09 -16.11 -24.40
CA ILE A 9 -6.69 -16.32 -24.75
C ILE A 9 -6.20 -17.45 -23.84
N THR A 10 -6.14 -18.67 -24.36
CA THR A 10 -5.56 -19.82 -23.67
C THR A 10 -4.06 -19.56 -23.51
N ARG A 11 -3.67 -19.02 -22.35
CA ARG A 11 -2.26 -18.88 -21.95
C ARG A 11 -1.74 -20.21 -21.44
N SER A 12 -1.54 -21.14 -22.35
CA SER A 12 -0.73 -22.33 -22.10
C SER A 12 0.71 -22.01 -22.47
N ASP A 13 1.45 -21.42 -21.54
CA ASP A 13 2.91 -21.44 -21.58
C ASP A 13 3.39 -21.75 -20.16
N THR A 14 3.28 -23.03 -19.80
CA THR A 14 4.00 -23.64 -18.69
C THR A 14 5.50 -23.47 -18.93
N HIS A 15 6.04 -22.32 -18.54
CA HIS A 15 7.49 -22.13 -18.56
C HIS A 15 8.10 -23.01 -17.46
N SER A 16 8.69 -24.09 -17.95
CA SER A 16 9.65 -24.98 -17.29
C SER A 16 10.44 -24.28 -16.18
N MET A 17 10.47 -24.92 -15.01
CA MET A 17 11.23 -24.54 -13.82
C MET A 17 12.74 -24.29 -14.04
N ALA A 18 13.29 -24.62 -15.21
CA ALA A 18 14.72 -24.79 -15.43
C ALA A 18 15.54 -23.51 -15.72
N ASP A 19 14.92 -22.37 -16.01
CA ASP A 19 15.62 -21.17 -16.51
C ASP A 19 15.71 -19.99 -15.51
N LEU A 20 15.30 -20.17 -14.26
CA LEU A 20 15.51 -19.13 -13.26
C LEU A 20 16.95 -19.18 -12.74
N PRO A 21 17.69 -18.06 -12.76
CA PRO A 21 18.83 -17.94 -11.88
C PRO A 21 18.31 -18.06 -10.45
N ASP A 22 18.61 -19.18 -9.79
CA ASP A 22 18.26 -19.43 -8.40
C ASP A 22 19.00 -18.42 -7.51
N ASP A 23 18.35 -17.29 -7.24
CA ASP A 23 18.77 -16.38 -6.18
C ASP A 23 18.11 -16.83 -4.87
N PRO A 24 18.85 -17.51 -3.97
CA PRO A 24 18.30 -18.00 -2.72
C PRO A 24 17.83 -16.87 -1.81
N ALA A 25 18.41 -15.66 -1.92
CA ALA A 25 18.01 -14.52 -1.11
C ALA A 25 16.62 -14.02 -1.50
N LEU A 26 16.32 -14.00 -2.81
CA LEU A 26 15.00 -13.63 -3.30
C LEU A 26 13.93 -14.64 -2.86
N ARG A 27 14.23 -15.95 -2.94
CA ARG A 27 13.30 -17.01 -2.49
C ARG A 27 12.97 -16.89 -1.00
N ALA A 28 13.98 -16.67 -0.16
CA ALA A 28 13.79 -16.46 1.28
C ALA A 28 12.93 -15.21 1.57
N ARG A 29 13.11 -14.14 0.78
CA ARG A 29 12.35 -12.90 0.90
C ARG A 29 10.88 -13.08 0.51
N MET A 30 10.60 -13.81 -0.58
CA MET A 30 9.25 -14.16 -0.99
C MET A 30 8.54 -15.02 0.06
N GLN A 31 9.22 -16.00 0.65
CA GLN A 31 8.68 -16.81 1.75
C GLN A 31 8.34 -15.95 2.98
N ARG A 32 9.20 -15.00 3.35
CA ARG A 32 8.94 -14.06 4.45
C ARG A 32 7.70 -13.21 4.21
N LEU A 33 7.46 -12.81 2.95
CA LEU A 33 6.27 -12.06 2.53
C LEU A 33 5.06 -12.96 2.23
N ARG A 34 5.19 -14.28 2.43
CA ARG A 34 4.17 -15.30 2.13
C ARG A 34 3.69 -15.27 0.67
N ILE A 35 4.55 -14.84 -0.25
CA ILE A 35 4.28 -14.87 -1.68
C ILE A 35 4.56 -16.29 -2.16
N ARG A 36 3.55 -16.94 -2.72
CA ARG A 36 3.70 -18.25 -3.37
C ARG A 36 3.88 -18.06 -4.86
N GLU A 37 4.62 -18.97 -5.49
CA GLU A 37 4.84 -18.93 -6.93
C GLU A 37 3.52 -19.22 -7.71
N GLU A 38 2.59 -19.97 -7.11
CA GLU A 38 1.25 -20.26 -7.67
C GLU A 38 0.35 -19.02 -7.79
N ASP A 39 0.60 -17.99 -6.98
CA ASP A 39 -0.17 -16.74 -6.94
C ASP A 39 0.38 -15.67 -7.92
N LEU A 40 1.43 -16.01 -8.65
CA LEU A 40 2.11 -15.13 -9.59
C LEU A 40 1.74 -15.48 -11.02
N GLU A 41 1.19 -14.50 -11.72
CA GLU A 41 0.97 -14.58 -13.16
C GLU A 41 2.08 -13.81 -13.89
N GLU A 42 2.79 -14.52 -14.76
CA GLU A 42 3.88 -13.98 -15.57
C GLU A 42 3.44 -13.91 -17.04
N ASP A 43 3.55 -12.72 -17.63
CA ASP A 43 3.31 -12.47 -19.06
C ASP A 43 4.53 -11.84 -19.71
N PHE A 44 4.84 -12.27 -20.94
CA PHE A 44 5.92 -11.70 -21.74
C PHE A 44 5.34 -10.81 -22.86
N ILE A 45 5.71 -9.54 -22.84
CA ILE A 45 5.27 -8.57 -23.84
C ILE A 45 6.47 -8.00 -24.60
N ARG A 46 6.19 -7.45 -25.80
CA ARG A 46 7.18 -6.64 -26.52
C ARG A 46 7.36 -5.31 -25.80
N GLY A 47 8.59 -4.83 -25.74
CA GLY A 47 8.88 -3.55 -25.11
C GLY A 47 8.24 -2.40 -25.87
N SER A 48 7.91 -1.33 -25.15
CA SER A 48 7.36 -0.11 -25.72
C SER A 48 8.43 1.00 -25.76
N GLY A 49 8.38 1.87 -26.77
CA GLY A 49 9.26 3.05 -26.87
C GLY A 49 10.06 3.13 -28.17
N ALA A 50 10.83 4.22 -28.33
CA ALA A 50 11.78 4.43 -29.42
C ALA A 50 12.99 3.50 -29.27
N GLY A 51 12.75 2.20 -29.40
CA GLY A 51 13.75 1.15 -29.25
C GLY A 51 14.32 0.71 -30.60
N GLY A 52 15.57 0.23 -30.59
CA GLY A 52 16.18 -0.44 -31.74
C GLY A 52 15.49 -1.76 -32.09
N GLN A 53 15.98 -2.44 -33.14
CA GLN A 53 15.39 -3.69 -33.66
C GLN A 53 15.12 -4.76 -32.60
N LYS A 54 15.96 -4.82 -31.56
CA LYS A 54 15.85 -5.80 -30.47
C LYS A 54 14.55 -5.65 -29.66
N ILE A 55 14.16 -4.43 -29.32
CA ILE A 55 12.98 -4.15 -28.49
C ILE A 55 11.68 -4.49 -29.24
N ASN A 56 11.66 -4.23 -30.54
CA ASN A 56 10.48 -4.47 -31.38
C ASN A 56 10.30 -5.95 -31.78
N LYS A 57 11.40 -6.70 -31.89
CA LYS A 57 11.38 -8.11 -32.33
C LYS A 57 11.25 -9.10 -31.17
N THR A 58 11.87 -8.83 -30.02
CA THR A 58 11.93 -9.77 -28.90
C THR A 58 10.94 -9.40 -27.80
N SER A 59 10.14 -10.36 -27.34
CA SER A 59 9.24 -10.23 -26.18
C SER A 59 10.02 -10.36 -24.86
N SER A 60 10.96 -9.45 -24.61
CA SER A 60 11.82 -9.49 -23.42
C SER A 60 11.21 -8.82 -22.19
N THR A 61 10.11 -8.09 -22.33
CA THR A 61 9.51 -7.34 -21.22
C THR A 61 8.64 -8.28 -20.39
N VAL A 62 8.85 -8.30 -19.08
CA VAL A 62 8.11 -9.14 -18.15
C VAL A 62 7.05 -8.31 -17.46
N VAL A 63 5.81 -8.76 -17.52
CA VAL A 63 4.71 -8.28 -16.69
C VAL A 63 4.44 -9.36 -15.65
N LEU A 64 4.66 -9.01 -14.39
CA LEU A 64 4.45 -9.89 -13.25
C LEU A 64 3.29 -9.35 -12.43
N ARG A 65 2.24 -10.16 -12.27
CA ARG A 65 1.05 -9.82 -11.50
C ARG A 65 0.92 -10.76 -10.32
N HIS A 66 0.75 -10.18 -9.13
CA HIS A 66 0.43 -10.95 -7.93
C HIS A 66 -1.08 -10.90 -7.70
N VAL A 67 -1.74 -12.05 -7.90
CA VAL A 67 -3.20 -12.18 -7.86
C VAL A 67 -3.81 -11.70 -6.54
N PRO A 68 -3.34 -12.15 -5.35
CA PRO A 68 -4.02 -11.83 -4.10
C PRO A 68 -3.83 -10.38 -3.66
N SER A 69 -2.73 -9.71 -4.03
CA SER A 69 -2.56 -8.28 -3.73
C SER A 69 -3.05 -7.36 -4.85
N GLY A 70 -3.36 -7.89 -6.03
CA GLY A 70 -3.71 -7.12 -7.22
C GLY A 70 -2.58 -6.20 -7.73
N LEU A 71 -1.33 -6.44 -7.34
CA LEU A 71 -0.20 -5.61 -7.75
C LEU A 71 0.40 -6.14 -9.05
N GLU A 72 0.56 -5.24 -10.02
CA GLU A 72 1.22 -5.52 -11.30
C GLU A 72 2.53 -4.73 -11.40
N VAL A 73 3.59 -5.40 -11.83
CA VAL A 73 4.91 -4.83 -12.07
C VAL A 73 5.33 -5.13 -13.50
N ARG A 74 5.82 -4.12 -14.20
CA ARG A 74 6.37 -4.26 -15.56
C ARG A 74 7.85 -3.95 -15.54
N CYS A 75 8.67 -4.86 -16.04
CA CYS A 75 10.12 -4.68 -16.08
C CYS A 75 10.67 -4.85 -17.50
N GLN A 76 11.31 -3.78 -17.99
CA GLN A 76 12.00 -3.68 -19.27
C GLN A 76 13.41 -3.09 -19.04
N ARG A 77 14.19 -3.66 -18.10
CA ARG A 77 15.52 -3.14 -17.78
C ARG A 77 16.61 -3.75 -18.65
N GLU A 78 16.59 -5.07 -18.72
CA GLU A 78 17.62 -5.86 -19.37
C GLU A 78 17.16 -6.42 -20.71
N ARG A 79 18.16 -6.85 -21.48
CA ARG A 79 17.97 -7.44 -22.80
C ARG A 79 17.56 -8.92 -22.74
N SER A 80 17.67 -9.55 -21.57
CA SER A 80 17.36 -10.96 -21.29
C SER A 80 16.08 -11.09 -20.49
N GLN A 81 15.21 -12.03 -20.89
CA GLN A 81 13.95 -12.31 -20.20
C GLN A 81 14.16 -12.84 -18.77
N SER A 82 15.18 -13.68 -18.55
CA SER A 82 15.45 -14.29 -17.24
C SER A 82 15.88 -13.25 -16.20
N GLN A 83 16.71 -12.28 -16.63
CA GLN A 83 17.10 -11.15 -15.79
C GLN A 83 15.91 -10.24 -15.50
N ASN A 84 15.07 -9.94 -16.51
CA ASN A 84 13.87 -9.14 -16.28
C ASN A 84 12.89 -9.81 -15.33
N ARG A 85 12.77 -11.14 -15.35
CA ARG A 85 11.95 -11.90 -14.39
C ARG A 85 12.48 -11.81 -12.96
N LEU A 86 13.80 -11.94 -12.77
CA LEU A 86 14.43 -11.76 -11.45
C LEU A 86 14.15 -10.35 -10.90
N ILE A 87 14.39 -9.33 -11.74
CA ILE A 87 14.17 -7.93 -11.38
C ILE A 87 12.69 -7.67 -11.07
N ALA A 88 11.77 -8.21 -11.86
CA ALA A 88 10.34 -8.06 -11.63
C ALA A 88 9.90 -8.64 -10.28
N ARG A 89 10.43 -9.80 -9.90
CA ARG A 89 10.16 -10.42 -8.59
C ARG A 89 10.75 -9.61 -7.43
N GLN A 90 11.95 -9.06 -7.60
CA GLN A 90 12.55 -8.16 -6.60
C GLN A 90 11.71 -6.90 -6.41
N GLU A 91 11.31 -6.26 -7.51
CA GLU A 91 10.52 -5.03 -7.48
C GLU A 91 9.09 -5.27 -6.95
N LEU A 92 8.50 -6.43 -7.21
CA LEU A 92 7.24 -6.85 -6.60
C LEU A 92 7.37 -6.98 -5.07
N CYS A 93 8.44 -7.62 -4.59
CA CYS A 93 8.72 -7.72 -3.14
C CYS A 93 8.87 -6.33 -2.51
N ASP A 94 9.62 -5.43 -3.15
CA ASP A 94 9.81 -4.05 -2.67
C ASP A 94 8.48 -3.30 -2.55
N ARG A 95 7.62 -3.39 -3.56
CA ARG A 95 6.30 -2.74 -3.57
C ARG A 95 5.39 -3.29 -2.49
N LEU A 96 5.38 -4.62 -2.29
CA LEU A 96 4.62 -5.25 -1.21
C LEU A 96 5.09 -4.81 0.16
N GLU A 97 6.40 -4.79 0.41
CA GLU A 97 6.96 -4.29 1.67
C GLU A 97 6.60 -2.84 1.94
N ALA A 98 6.67 -1.99 0.91
CA ALA A 98 6.28 -0.60 1.01
C ALA A 98 4.78 -0.48 1.38
N ALA A 99 3.91 -1.23 0.71
CA ALA A 99 2.48 -1.24 1.01
C ALA A 99 2.19 -1.67 2.46
N PHE A 100 2.83 -2.75 2.93
CA PHE A 100 2.69 -3.20 4.32
C PHE A 100 3.19 -2.15 5.33
N LYS A 101 4.33 -1.50 5.07
CA LYS A 101 4.86 -0.45 5.95
C LYS A 101 3.91 0.75 6.02
N THR A 102 3.40 1.21 4.88
CA THR A 102 2.46 2.33 4.82
C THR A 102 1.19 2.03 5.63
N ALA A 103 0.59 0.86 5.43
CA ALA A 103 -0.58 0.44 6.21
C ALA A 103 -0.33 0.41 7.72
N GLN A 104 0.84 -0.08 8.15
CA GLN A 104 1.23 -0.06 9.57
C GLN A 104 1.40 1.37 10.11
N MET A 105 2.01 2.26 9.34
CA MET A 105 2.18 3.67 9.71
C MET A 105 0.83 4.39 9.80
N GLU A 106 -0.10 4.14 8.89
CA GLU A 106 -1.45 4.70 8.93
C GLU A 106 -2.20 4.28 10.19
N ILE A 107 -2.16 2.99 10.55
CA ILE A 107 -2.74 2.48 11.79
C ILE A 107 -2.12 3.17 13.02
N GLN A 108 -0.80 3.37 13.03
CA GLN A 108 -0.11 4.07 14.11
C GLN A 108 -0.52 5.54 14.19
N ASN A 109 -0.58 6.23 13.06
CA ASN A 109 -1.00 7.63 12.97
C ASN A 109 -2.44 7.80 13.45
N ASP A 110 -3.35 6.92 13.08
CA ASP A 110 -4.74 6.98 13.51
C ASP A 110 -4.89 6.71 15.00
N ARG A 111 -4.14 5.73 15.54
CA ARG A 111 -4.04 5.52 16.99
C ARG A 111 -3.52 6.77 17.69
N GLU A 112 -2.50 7.43 17.14
CA GLU A 112 -1.97 8.66 17.72
C GLU A 112 -2.96 9.83 17.63
N LYS A 113 -3.68 9.99 16.51
CA LYS A 113 -4.76 10.98 16.36
C LYS A 113 -5.82 10.78 17.43
N VAL A 114 -6.32 9.55 17.60
CA VAL A 114 -7.29 9.21 18.65
C VAL A 114 -6.72 9.53 20.03
N ARG A 115 -5.47 9.14 20.31
CA ARG A 115 -4.78 9.48 21.57
C ARG A 115 -4.73 10.99 21.80
N ARG A 116 -4.40 11.78 20.77
CA ARG A 116 -4.31 13.25 20.84
C ARG A 116 -5.68 13.88 21.10
N GLN A 117 -6.74 13.38 20.45
CA GLN A 117 -8.11 13.87 20.61
C GLN A 117 -8.69 13.55 21.99
N THR A 118 -8.46 12.32 22.47
CA THR A 118 -8.99 11.83 23.77
C THR A 118 -8.11 12.21 24.96
N ARG A 119 -6.93 12.79 24.73
CA ARG A 119 -6.00 13.17 25.80
C ARG A 119 -6.68 14.12 26.78
N ALA A 120 -6.64 13.76 28.05
CA ALA A 120 -7.12 14.62 29.13
C ALA A 120 -6.38 15.96 29.12
N ARG A 121 -7.14 17.05 29.31
CA ARG A 121 -6.57 18.41 29.43
C ARG A 121 -5.52 18.42 30.55
N PRO A 122 -4.38 19.13 30.37
CA PRO A 122 -3.35 19.21 31.39
C PRO A 122 -3.92 19.80 32.69
N ARG A 123 -3.42 19.33 33.84
CA ARG A 123 -3.95 19.67 35.17
C ARG A 123 -4.02 21.19 35.41
N GLY A 124 -3.00 21.93 34.98
CA GLY A 124 -2.97 23.40 35.09
C GLY A 124 -4.08 24.09 34.29
N LEU A 125 -4.31 23.66 33.05
CA LEU A 125 -5.38 24.18 32.21
C LEU A 125 -6.76 23.84 32.81
N LYS A 126 -6.94 22.60 33.29
CA LYS A 126 -8.17 22.19 33.99
C LYS A 126 -8.44 23.06 35.21
N ARG A 127 -7.42 23.35 36.05
CA ARG A 127 -7.53 24.25 37.21
C ARG A 127 -7.99 25.65 36.81
N ARG A 128 -7.41 26.25 35.76
CA ARG A 128 -7.80 27.58 35.24
C ARG A 128 -9.26 27.61 34.79
N PHE A 129 -9.71 26.61 34.02
CA PHE A 129 -11.11 26.51 33.60
C PHE A 129 -12.08 26.41 34.78
N VAL A 130 -11.76 25.56 35.76
CA VAL A 130 -12.59 25.42 36.97
C VAL A 130 -12.63 26.72 37.77
N ALA A 131 -11.50 27.39 37.96
CA ALA A 131 -11.43 28.68 38.65
C ALA A 131 -12.25 29.75 37.93
N GLY A 132 -12.14 29.87 36.60
CA GLY A 132 -12.93 30.81 35.80
C GLY A 132 -14.43 30.53 35.87
N LYS A 133 -14.85 29.26 35.88
CA LYS A 133 -16.26 28.87 36.10
C LYS A 133 -16.76 29.30 37.48
N ARG A 134 -15.98 29.04 38.53
CA ARG A 134 -16.32 29.45 39.91
C ARG A 134 -16.45 30.97 40.03
N HIS A 135 -15.51 31.72 39.47
CA HIS A 135 -15.56 33.18 39.47
C HIS A 135 -16.83 33.71 38.79
N ARG A 136 -17.17 33.18 37.61
CA ARG A 136 -18.39 33.59 36.90
C ARG A 136 -19.68 33.19 37.61
N ALA A 137 -19.69 32.06 38.32
CA ALA A 137 -20.84 31.67 39.15
C ALA A 137 -21.08 32.68 40.28
N GLY A 138 -20.03 33.09 41.01
CA GLY A 138 -20.15 34.10 42.07
C GLY A 138 -20.66 35.46 41.54
N ILE A 139 -20.20 35.88 40.35
CA ILE A 139 -20.75 37.09 39.70
C ILE A 139 -22.24 36.95 39.39
N LYS A 140 -22.70 35.76 38.96
CA LYS A 140 -24.11 35.53 38.63
C LYS A 140 -24.99 35.48 39.87
N GLU A 141 -24.50 34.93 40.97
CA GLU A 141 -25.19 34.88 42.25
C GLU A 141 -25.44 36.28 42.79
N GLY A 142 -24.44 37.16 42.74
CA GLY A 142 -24.60 38.58 43.09
C GLY A 142 -25.49 39.39 42.13
N ARG A 143 -25.85 38.82 40.97
CA ARG A 143 -26.83 39.39 40.02
C ARG A 143 -28.16 38.64 40.05
N GLY A 144 -28.34 37.73 41.00
CA GLY A 144 -29.57 36.97 41.20
C GLY A 144 -30.76 37.91 41.42
N LYS A 145 -31.97 37.41 41.12
CA LYS A 145 -33.20 38.20 41.19
C LYS A 145 -33.39 38.69 42.62
N VAL A 146 -33.28 39.99 42.83
CA VAL A 146 -33.69 40.65 44.08
C VAL A 146 -35.19 40.38 44.22
N SER A 147 -35.57 39.52 45.16
CA SER A 147 -36.96 39.43 45.61
C SER A 147 -37.28 40.75 46.28
N GLY A 148 -38.06 41.59 45.61
CA GLY A 148 -38.62 42.77 46.25
C GLY A 148 -39.49 42.29 47.40
N GLU A 149 -39.11 42.65 48.62
CA GLU A 149 -39.99 42.58 49.79
C GLU A 149 -40.97 43.76 49.66
N GLU A 150 -42.27 43.44 49.52
CA GLU A 150 -43.40 44.36 49.70
C GLU A 150 -43.69 44.57 51.19
#